data_AF-A0A6H5JCE5-F1
#
_entry.id   AF-A0A6H5JCE5-F1
#
_cell.length_a   1.000
_cell.length_b   1.000
_cell.length_c   1.000
_cell.angle_alpha   90.00
_cell.angle_beta   90.00
_cell.angle_gamma   90.00
#
_symmetry.space_group_name_H-M   'P 1'
#
loop_
_entity.id
_entity.type
_entity.pdbx_description
1 polymer ?
#
loop_
_entity_poly.entity_id
_entity_poly.type
_entity_poly.pdbx_seq_one_letter_code
_entity_poly.pdbx_strand_id
1 'polypeptide(L)'
;MDVTTDRPNLRDNNNNDRRAQPAKLCTSAFIQAYPRCCRRTAWLCWTERANCDPTHFFTSHPKRPTTVPPSSFPRVSFRYTMYTKGLSSLALLLIPGACHGLIETCDDLLAAFEQTQTEDVVVEMHPFADIECETFTNMTMTSNSLTVSSSENIDNFSGSSSLVNVRLDVTNGAKLFWETNVIFEGDEETDLMVDGGAVYVGEGSTVRFLNDVQMQDIAIINERDEDSDFSSFVRSGGCVWTAGYFRVDGEATFTGCDISGAGESPPGPGGAVYVGETGSVLFNGGVTITDTHITDDFGGSGGGIYNLGKVNIKGDSRFEDISASSGVAIYNGEGATFNFRSGARAFFKDLNNRDSEGSALFNRGFFKFSGPALFFDAELPVIVAVDNSETIISEDSAFWTWDESPGDALSVNDGADFTLPDSVTFVGFD
;
A
#
# COMPACT_ATOMS: atom_id res chain seq x y z
N MET A 1 -58.02 -41.33 -20.15
CA MET A 1 -56.67 -41.07 -19.63
C MET A 1 -56.70 -39.63 -19.18
N ASP A 2 -57.01 -39.42 -17.90
CA ASP A 2 -57.17 -38.12 -17.26
C ASP A 2 -56.71 -38.31 -15.82
N VAL A 3 -55.74 -37.50 -15.36
CA VAL A 3 -55.56 -37.20 -13.93
C VAL A 3 -55.03 -35.76 -13.82
N THR A 4 -55.74 -34.96 -13.02
CA THR A 4 -55.40 -33.60 -12.60
C THR A 4 -54.31 -33.59 -11.53
N THR A 5 -53.63 -32.45 -11.33
CA THR A 5 -52.82 -32.23 -10.11
C THR A 5 -53.39 -31.08 -9.29
N ASP A 6 -54.05 -31.44 -8.19
CA ASP A 6 -54.60 -30.54 -7.19
C ASP A 6 -53.54 -29.97 -6.24
N ARG A 7 -53.86 -28.82 -5.61
CA ARG A 7 -53.26 -28.40 -4.33
C ARG A 7 -53.89 -29.19 -3.18
N PRO A 8 -53.22 -29.27 -2.02
CA PRO A 8 -53.93 -28.82 -0.82
C PRO A 8 -53.10 -27.94 0.14
N ASN A 9 -53.83 -27.36 1.09
CA ASN A 9 -53.43 -26.35 2.06
C ASN A 9 -53.12 -26.94 3.46
N LEU A 10 -52.55 -26.08 4.32
CA LEU A 10 -52.71 -26.02 5.79
C LEU A 10 -52.09 -27.10 6.68
N ARG A 11 -51.20 -26.64 7.58
CA ARG A 11 -51.44 -26.79 9.03
C ARG A 11 -50.67 -25.77 9.87
N ASP A 12 -51.40 -24.98 10.65
CA ASP A 12 -50.88 -24.24 11.80
C ASP A 12 -50.46 -25.19 12.94
N ASN A 13 -49.56 -24.74 13.81
CA ASN A 13 -49.77 -24.93 15.24
C ASN A 13 -49.00 -23.91 16.11
N ASN A 14 -49.60 -23.59 17.25
CA ASN A 14 -49.31 -22.41 18.08
C ASN A 14 -48.45 -22.70 19.33
N ASN A 15 -47.81 -21.62 19.81
CA ASN A 15 -47.61 -21.22 21.23
C ASN A 15 -46.76 -22.04 22.21
N ASN A 16 -45.79 -21.32 22.82
CA ASN A 16 -45.66 -21.03 24.26
C ASN A 16 -46.16 -22.06 25.29
N ASP A 17 -45.29 -22.53 26.20
CA ASP A 17 -45.14 -21.87 27.51
C ASP A 17 -44.00 -22.45 28.39
N ARG A 18 -43.30 -21.56 29.12
CA ARG A 18 -42.65 -21.74 30.45
C ARG A 18 -41.74 -22.96 30.75
N ARG A 19 -40.56 -22.64 31.34
CA ARG A 19 -40.39 -22.66 32.82
C ARG A 19 -39.10 -21.98 33.32
N ALA A 20 -39.14 -21.57 34.59
CA ALA A 20 -38.10 -20.78 35.25
C ALA A 20 -37.03 -21.65 35.96
N GLN A 21 -35.97 -20.98 36.43
CA GLN A 21 -34.87 -21.48 37.27
C GLN A 21 -35.38 -22.16 38.58
N PRO A 22 -34.50 -22.89 39.30
CA PRO A 22 -33.74 -22.21 40.37
C PRO A 22 -32.30 -22.71 40.66
N ALA A 23 -31.38 -21.75 40.79
CA ALA A 23 -30.41 -21.54 41.88
C ALA A 23 -29.66 -22.70 42.61
N LYS A 24 -28.34 -22.43 42.82
CA LYS A 24 -27.58 -22.38 44.10
C LYS A 24 -26.56 -23.48 44.53
N LEU A 25 -25.37 -22.97 44.91
CA LEU A 25 -24.46 -23.31 46.04
C LEU A 25 -23.21 -24.21 45.85
N CYS A 26 -22.04 -23.57 46.06
CA CYS A 26 -20.85 -24.02 46.83
C CYS A 26 -20.01 -25.24 46.33
N THR A 27 -18.69 -25.37 46.57
CA THR A 27 -17.78 -24.68 47.54
C THR A 27 -16.31 -24.80 47.13
N SER A 28 -15.46 -23.84 47.55
CA SER A 28 -14.01 -23.95 47.89
C SER A 28 -12.97 -24.43 46.85
N ALA A 29 -11.66 -24.18 46.97
CA ALA A 29 -10.82 -23.06 47.47
C ALA A 29 -9.36 -23.54 47.45
N PHE A 30 -8.38 -22.76 46.98
CA PHE A 30 -6.99 -22.84 47.46
C PHE A 30 -6.23 -21.52 47.27
N ILE A 31 -5.21 -21.31 48.09
CA ILE A 31 -4.53 -20.03 48.33
C ILE A 31 -3.02 -20.18 48.14
N GLN A 32 -2.39 -19.23 47.44
CA GLN A 32 -1.04 -18.68 47.70
C GLN A 32 -0.81 -17.52 46.71
N ALA A 33 -0.12 -16.40 46.96
CA ALA A 33 0.29 -15.61 48.13
C ALA A 33 1.43 -14.70 47.61
N TYR A 34 1.23 -13.39 47.58
CA TYR A 34 2.24 -12.40 47.18
C TYR A 34 3.44 -12.35 48.17
N PRO A 35 4.53 -11.65 47.82
CA PRO A 35 4.66 -10.31 48.41
C PRO A 35 5.04 -9.19 47.42
N ARG A 36 4.50 -7.99 47.69
CA ARG A 36 4.84 -6.73 47.02
C ARG A 36 6.14 -6.14 47.57
N CYS A 37 6.79 -5.26 46.79
CA CYS A 37 7.52 -4.12 47.35
C CYS A 37 6.98 -2.80 46.82
N CYS A 38 7.01 -1.76 47.66
CA CYS A 38 6.23 -0.52 47.47
C CYS A 38 7.11 0.69 47.13
N ARG A 39 6.56 1.61 46.32
CA ARG A 39 6.39 3.06 46.56
C ARG A 39 5.44 3.60 45.46
N ARG A 40 4.26 4.15 45.77
CA ARG A 40 3.96 5.50 46.34
C ARG A 40 4.55 6.64 45.49
N THR A 41 3.88 7.76 45.15
CA THR A 41 2.48 8.27 45.28
C THR A 41 2.37 9.64 44.57
N ALA A 42 1.22 10.21 44.19
CA ALA A 42 -0.13 9.71 43.83
C ALA A 42 -1.11 10.90 43.61
N TRP A 43 -1.98 10.82 42.59
CA TRP A 43 -3.27 11.56 42.47
C TRP A 43 -3.15 13.09 42.24
N LEU A 44 -4.09 13.84 41.64
CA LEU A 44 -5.56 13.69 41.56
C LEU A 44 -6.17 14.43 40.32
N CYS A 45 -7.40 14.08 39.95
CA CYS A 45 -8.20 14.64 38.84
C CYS A 45 -8.60 16.12 38.99
N TRP A 46 -8.98 16.78 37.89
CA TRP A 46 -10.15 17.67 37.85
C TRP A 46 -10.83 17.73 36.47
N THR A 47 -12.11 18.08 36.47
CA THR A 47 -13.07 17.96 35.35
C THR A 47 -13.46 19.30 34.72
N GLU A 48 -13.95 19.26 33.48
CA GLU A 48 -14.83 20.21 32.76
C GLU A 48 -14.79 21.73 33.11
N ARG A 49 -14.57 22.60 32.10
CA ARG A 49 -15.63 23.42 31.43
C ARG A 49 -15.12 24.60 30.60
N ALA A 50 -15.91 24.89 29.56
CA ALA A 50 -16.23 26.21 28.98
C ALA A 50 -15.20 27.00 28.14
N ASN A 51 -15.58 27.13 26.85
CA ASN A 51 -15.63 28.37 26.05
C ASN A 51 -14.99 29.65 26.61
N CYS A 52 -14.10 30.25 25.81
CA CYS A 52 -14.08 31.69 25.53
C CYS A 52 -13.40 31.98 24.18
N ASP A 53 -14.21 32.32 23.18
CA ASP A 53 -13.82 33.13 22.01
C ASP A 53 -13.53 34.57 22.48
N PRO A 54 -12.56 35.28 21.86
CA PRO A 54 -12.92 36.60 21.35
C PRO A 54 -12.34 36.94 19.97
N THR A 55 -13.24 37.43 19.13
CA THR A 55 -12.97 37.99 17.79
C THR A 55 -12.33 39.39 17.78
N HIS A 56 -11.73 39.72 16.62
CA HIS A 56 -11.36 41.05 16.10
C HIS A 56 -10.14 41.82 16.68
N PHE A 57 -9.21 42.24 15.80
CA PHE A 57 -9.16 43.63 15.29
C PHE A 57 -8.19 43.84 14.09
N PHE A 58 -8.71 44.41 12.99
CA PHE A 58 -8.14 45.27 11.94
C PHE A 58 -6.67 45.16 11.42
N THR A 59 -6.58 44.82 10.12
CA THR A 59 -5.87 45.50 9.00
C THR A 59 -4.60 46.36 9.24
N SER A 60 -3.57 46.14 8.42
CA SER A 60 -3.13 47.12 7.37
C SER A 60 -1.94 46.64 6.51
N HIS A 61 -1.97 46.93 5.21
CA HIS A 61 -0.82 46.82 4.31
C HIS A 61 0.13 48.02 4.44
N PRO A 62 1.40 47.85 4.06
CA PRO A 62 2.00 48.83 3.14
C PRO A 62 2.78 48.23 1.95
N LYS A 63 2.30 48.57 0.75
CA LYS A 63 3.02 48.95 -0.48
C LYS A 63 4.49 48.51 -0.68
N ARG A 64 4.72 47.73 -1.75
CA ARG A 64 6.01 47.68 -2.48
C ARG A 64 6.35 49.04 -3.11
N PRO A 65 7.65 49.39 -3.23
CA PRO A 65 8.15 50.31 -4.24
C PRO A 65 8.92 49.60 -5.37
N THR A 66 8.44 49.84 -6.59
CA THR A 66 9.13 50.00 -7.89
C THR A 66 10.63 49.67 -8.08
N THR A 67 10.86 48.99 -9.21
CA THR A 67 12.10 48.76 -9.98
C THR A 67 12.90 50.00 -10.41
N VAL A 68 14.23 49.91 -10.43
CA VAL A 68 15.18 50.63 -11.33
C VAL A 68 16.43 49.73 -11.61
N PRO A 69 17.39 50.06 -12.50
CA PRO A 69 17.78 49.18 -13.63
C PRO A 69 19.18 48.52 -13.47
N PRO A 70 19.61 47.62 -14.39
CA PRO A 70 20.88 46.89 -14.23
C PRO A 70 22.10 47.76 -14.50
N SER A 71 23.13 47.65 -13.65
CA SER A 71 24.45 48.25 -13.86
C SER A 71 25.45 47.23 -14.42
N SER A 72 26.26 47.69 -15.37
CA SER A 72 27.21 46.89 -16.13
C SER A 72 28.49 46.60 -15.34
N PHE A 73 28.85 45.32 -15.19
CA PHE A 73 30.19 44.91 -14.74
C PHE A 73 31.10 44.59 -15.94
N PRO A 74 32.37 45.03 -15.94
CA PRO A 74 33.30 44.79 -17.03
C PRO A 74 33.85 43.36 -17.01
N ARG A 75 34.05 42.77 -18.20
CA ARG A 75 34.79 41.51 -18.37
C ARG A 75 36.25 41.71 -17.94
N VAL A 76 36.71 40.92 -16.98
CA VAL A 76 38.15 40.76 -16.68
C VAL A 76 38.58 39.37 -17.13
N SER A 77 39.45 39.32 -18.14
CA SER A 77 40.03 38.08 -18.64
C SER A 77 41.38 37.82 -17.98
N PHE A 78 41.50 36.70 -17.26
CA PHE A 78 42.79 36.16 -16.85
C PHE A 78 42.98 34.77 -17.45
N ARG A 79 43.95 34.66 -18.37
CA ARG A 79 44.64 33.41 -18.69
C ARG A 79 45.83 33.26 -17.75
N TYR A 80 46.00 32.09 -17.14
CA TYR A 80 47.22 31.45 -16.59
C TYR A 80 46.72 30.27 -15.73
N THR A 81 47.36 29.12 -15.55
CA THR A 81 48.43 28.36 -16.25
C THR A 81 48.25 26.91 -15.78
N MET A 82 48.57 25.89 -16.59
CA MET A 82 48.60 24.51 -16.08
C MET A 82 49.62 24.36 -14.94
N TYR A 83 49.18 23.83 -13.80
CA TYR A 83 50.07 23.20 -12.82
C TYR A 83 49.49 21.86 -12.38
N THR A 84 50.15 20.79 -12.81
CA THR A 84 49.91 19.42 -12.36
C THR A 84 50.52 19.19 -10.98
N LYS A 85 49.68 18.73 -10.05
CA LYS A 85 49.92 18.01 -8.78
C LYS A 85 48.52 17.79 -8.20
N GLY A 86 47.97 16.58 -8.03
CA GLY A 86 48.62 15.29 -7.82
C GLY A 86 48.71 15.02 -6.32
N LEU A 87 47.60 14.54 -5.73
CA LEU A 87 47.54 13.68 -4.54
C LEU A 87 46.07 13.40 -4.14
N SER A 88 45.78 12.10 -3.97
CA SER A 88 44.70 11.47 -3.19
C SER A 88 43.32 12.15 -3.09
N SER A 89 42.32 11.53 -3.72
CA SER A 89 40.92 11.60 -3.32
C SER A 89 40.36 10.22 -2.96
N LEU A 90 41.21 9.32 -2.47
CA LEU A 90 40.78 8.09 -1.80
C LEU A 90 40.50 8.43 -0.32
N ALA A 91 39.32 9.00 -0.09
CA ALA A 91 38.71 9.10 1.22
C ALA A 91 37.37 8.35 1.16
N LEU A 92 37.45 7.02 0.98
CA LEU A 92 36.32 6.16 1.32
C LEU A 92 36.04 6.37 2.81
N LEU A 93 34.76 6.56 3.15
CA LEU A 93 34.34 6.60 4.53
C LEU A 93 34.55 5.20 5.14
N LEU A 94 35.57 5.07 5.99
CA LEU A 94 35.60 4.03 6.99
C LEU A 94 34.59 4.43 8.08
N ILE A 95 33.32 4.04 7.88
CA ILE A 95 32.33 4.03 8.95
C ILE A 95 32.70 2.87 9.88
N PRO A 96 33.05 3.11 11.15
CA PRO A 96 33.35 2.04 12.09
C PRO A 96 32.04 1.42 12.58
N GLY A 97 31.69 0.24 12.08
CA GLY A 97 30.47 -0.48 12.51
C GLY A 97 30.04 -1.67 11.64
N ALA A 98 30.43 -1.71 10.36
CA ALA A 98 29.96 -2.74 9.43
C ALA A 98 30.43 -4.17 9.78
N CYS A 99 29.64 -4.88 10.58
CA CYS A 99 29.69 -6.32 10.73
C CYS A 99 29.17 -6.94 9.43
N HIS A 100 30.07 -7.31 8.52
CA HIS A 100 29.71 -7.95 7.25
C HIS A 100 29.29 -9.40 7.55
N GLY A 101 28.03 -9.58 7.95
CA GLY A 101 27.39 -10.88 8.06
C GLY A 101 26.88 -11.33 6.69
N LEU A 102 27.03 -12.61 6.38
CA LEU A 102 26.32 -13.25 5.27
C LEU A 102 25.00 -13.78 5.83
N ILE A 103 23.88 -13.42 5.22
CA ILE A 103 22.56 -13.98 5.52
C ILE A 103 22.42 -15.31 4.79
N GLU A 104 22.32 -16.41 5.55
CA GLU A 104 22.04 -17.76 5.01
C GLU A 104 20.75 -18.36 5.58
N THR A 105 20.21 -17.82 6.68
CA THR A 105 19.04 -18.36 7.39
C THR A 105 18.06 -17.28 7.88
N CYS A 106 16.84 -17.68 8.28
CA CYS A 106 15.86 -16.81 8.92
C CYS A 106 16.41 -16.14 10.20
N ASP A 107 17.18 -16.88 11.00
CA ASP A 107 17.83 -16.36 12.21
C ASP A 107 18.88 -15.28 11.89
N ASP A 108 19.66 -15.43 10.81
CA ASP A 108 20.64 -14.41 10.40
C ASP A 108 19.95 -13.12 9.96
N LEU A 109 18.86 -13.24 9.19
CA LEU A 109 18.04 -12.11 8.76
C LEU A 109 17.41 -11.39 9.96
N LEU A 110 16.83 -12.15 10.91
CA LEU A 110 16.27 -11.60 12.14
C LEU A 110 17.33 -10.87 12.98
N ALA A 111 18.50 -11.48 13.16
CA ALA A 111 19.62 -10.89 13.90
C ALA A 111 20.11 -9.59 13.24
N ALA A 112 20.15 -9.51 11.90
CA ALA A 112 20.50 -8.28 11.18
C ALA A 112 19.47 -7.16 11.44
N PHE A 113 18.18 -7.48 11.49
CA PHE A 113 17.12 -6.52 11.85
C PHE A 113 17.21 -6.09 13.32
N GLU A 114 17.45 -7.01 14.25
CA GLU A 114 17.66 -6.69 15.67
C GLU A 114 18.88 -5.79 15.89
N GLN A 115 19.96 -5.99 15.13
CA GLN A 115 21.17 -5.16 15.22
C GLN A 115 20.93 -3.70 14.79
N THR A 116 19.95 -3.43 13.90
CA THR A 116 19.57 -2.05 13.54
C THR A 116 19.09 -1.22 14.73
N GLN A 117 18.69 -1.85 15.83
CA GLN A 117 18.27 -1.16 17.06
C GLN A 117 19.42 -0.35 17.71
N THR A 118 20.68 -0.65 17.37
CA THR A 118 21.86 -0.04 17.99
C THR A 118 22.79 0.67 17.02
N GLU A 119 22.89 0.23 15.77
CA GLU A 119 23.79 0.81 14.75
C GLU A 119 23.27 0.68 13.32
N ASP A 120 23.95 1.30 12.36
CA ASP A 120 23.72 1.08 10.92
C ASP A 120 24.36 -0.26 10.50
N VAL A 121 23.58 -1.11 9.83
CA VAL A 121 23.93 -2.49 9.49
C VAL A 121 24.09 -2.64 7.98
N VAL A 122 25.16 -3.33 7.56
CA VAL A 122 25.40 -3.72 6.16
C VAL A 122 25.74 -5.20 6.15
N VAL A 123 24.95 -5.98 5.44
CA VAL A 123 25.03 -7.44 5.35
C VAL A 123 24.99 -7.87 3.90
N GLU A 124 25.58 -9.02 3.61
CA GLU A 124 25.60 -9.62 2.29
C GLU A 124 24.62 -10.79 2.24
N MET A 125 24.06 -11.07 1.06
CA MET A 125 23.19 -12.22 0.81
C MET A 125 23.49 -12.80 -0.58
N HIS A 126 23.52 -14.13 -0.68
CA HIS A 126 23.66 -14.78 -1.98
C HIS A 126 22.38 -14.60 -2.81
N PRO A 127 22.48 -14.27 -4.12
CA PRO A 127 21.33 -13.98 -4.98
C PRO A 127 20.55 -15.26 -5.42
N PHE A 128 20.69 -16.36 -4.69
CA PHE A 128 19.92 -17.61 -4.81
C PHE A 128 19.73 -18.25 -3.42
N ALA A 129 19.79 -17.44 -2.36
CA ALA A 129 19.49 -17.89 -1.01
C ALA A 129 17.98 -17.86 -0.81
N ASP A 130 17.40 -19.00 -0.47
CA ASP A 130 16.02 -19.11 -0.02
C ASP A 130 16.01 -19.04 1.51
N ILE A 131 15.36 -18.01 2.05
CA ILE A 131 15.23 -17.76 3.49
C ILE A 131 13.81 -18.11 3.90
N GLU A 132 13.65 -19.30 4.46
CA GLU A 132 12.38 -19.83 4.97
C GLU A 132 12.35 -19.69 6.50
N CYS A 133 11.27 -19.11 7.01
CA CYS A 133 10.96 -19.10 8.45
C CYS A 133 9.87 -20.15 8.74
N GLU A 134 10.06 -20.98 9.79
CA GLU A 134 9.10 -22.05 10.16
C GLU A 134 7.67 -21.53 10.45
N THR A 135 7.56 -20.25 10.78
CA THR A 135 6.31 -19.53 11.01
C THR A 135 6.42 -18.11 10.46
N PHE A 136 5.30 -17.51 10.07
CA PHE A 136 5.22 -16.10 9.67
C PHE A 136 5.93 -15.15 10.66
N THR A 137 7.02 -14.53 10.21
CA THR A 137 7.96 -13.80 11.06
C THR A 137 8.08 -12.32 10.68
N ASN A 138 7.82 -11.44 11.66
CA ASN A 138 7.89 -9.99 11.53
C ASN A 138 9.32 -9.45 11.78
N MET A 139 10.09 -9.29 10.71
CA MET A 139 11.41 -8.65 10.72
C MET A 139 11.26 -7.14 10.96
N THR A 140 11.44 -6.71 12.21
CA THR A 140 11.05 -5.36 12.65
C THR A 140 12.27 -4.44 12.86
N MET A 141 12.30 -3.29 12.18
CA MET A 141 13.25 -2.21 12.44
C MET A 141 12.54 -0.89 12.79
N THR A 142 13.08 -0.18 13.79
CA THR A 142 12.52 1.07 14.33
C THR A 142 13.55 2.19 14.42
N SER A 143 14.81 1.93 14.03
CA SER A 143 15.88 2.92 14.02
C SER A 143 16.98 2.54 13.02
N ASN A 144 17.91 3.49 12.79
CA ASN A 144 19.08 3.35 11.91
C ASN A 144 18.73 2.85 10.49
N SER A 145 19.69 2.23 9.81
CA SER A 145 19.52 1.67 8.48
C SER A 145 20.07 0.25 8.35
N LEU A 146 19.43 -0.54 7.49
CA LEU A 146 19.89 -1.84 7.03
C LEU A 146 20.11 -1.78 5.53
N THR A 147 21.28 -2.23 5.07
CA THR A 147 21.55 -2.48 3.65
C THR A 147 21.85 -3.96 3.45
N VAL A 148 21.00 -4.64 2.67
CA VAL A 148 21.22 -6.02 2.21
C VAL A 148 21.84 -5.95 0.82
N SER A 149 23.16 -6.11 0.74
CA SER A 149 23.93 -6.13 -0.51
C SER A 149 24.07 -7.55 -1.06
N SER A 150 24.38 -7.69 -2.35
CA SER A 150 24.74 -9.02 -2.88
C SER A 150 26.17 -9.40 -2.47
N SER A 151 26.37 -10.66 -2.07
CA SER A 151 27.73 -11.23 -1.93
C SER A 151 28.42 -11.49 -3.28
N GLU A 152 27.67 -11.41 -4.39
CA GLU A 152 28.15 -11.59 -5.75
C GLU A 152 28.10 -10.28 -6.55
N ASN A 153 28.86 -10.21 -7.65
CA ASN A 153 28.78 -9.04 -8.53
C ASN A 153 27.53 -9.10 -9.41
N ILE A 154 26.51 -8.30 -9.06
CA ILE A 154 25.22 -8.19 -9.77
C ILE A 154 25.34 -7.84 -11.26
N ASP A 155 26.41 -7.17 -11.70
CA ASP A 155 26.66 -6.89 -13.14
C ASP A 155 26.92 -8.19 -13.94
N ASN A 156 27.31 -9.28 -13.26
CA ASN A 156 27.70 -10.56 -13.86
C ASN A 156 26.83 -11.74 -13.38
N PHE A 157 26.02 -11.56 -12.33
CA PHE A 157 25.22 -12.61 -11.71
C PHE A 157 23.79 -12.13 -11.48
N SER A 158 22.86 -12.58 -12.33
CA SER A 158 21.43 -12.37 -12.18
C SER A 158 20.80 -13.55 -11.44
N GLY A 159 20.22 -13.29 -10.28
CA GLY A 159 19.46 -14.25 -9.48
C GLY A 159 18.47 -13.52 -8.56
N SER A 160 17.59 -14.26 -7.91
CA SER A 160 16.64 -13.79 -6.90
C SER A 160 16.76 -14.63 -5.65
N SER A 161 16.64 -13.97 -4.50
CA SER A 161 16.52 -14.62 -3.19
C SER A 161 15.04 -14.69 -2.80
N SER A 162 14.59 -15.85 -2.31
CA SER A 162 13.20 -16.06 -1.91
C SER A 162 13.07 -15.86 -0.39
N LEU A 163 12.02 -15.18 0.05
CA LEU A 163 11.72 -14.92 1.46
C LEU A 163 10.35 -15.52 1.77
N VAL A 164 10.34 -16.71 2.35
CA VAL A 164 9.11 -17.48 2.65
C VAL A 164 8.69 -17.21 4.09
N ASN A 165 7.42 -16.86 4.31
CA ASN A 165 6.88 -16.54 5.64
C ASN A 165 7.61 -15.36 6.35
N VAL A 166 8.06 -14.37 5.58
CA VAL A 166 8.79 -13.18 6.08
C VAL A 166 8.01 -11.90 5.79
N ARG A 167 7.78 -11.08 6.82
CA ARG A 167 7.27 -9.70 6.71
C ARG A 167 8.29 -8.69 7.19
N LEU A 168 8.50 -7.62 6.42
CA LEU A 168 9.40 -6.53 6.77
C LEU A 168 8.62 -5.35 7.34
N ASP A 169 8.85 -5.03 8.61
CA ASP A 169 8.17 -3.96 9.35
C ASP A 169 9.15 -2.81 9.64
N VAL A 170 9.04 -1.72 8.89
CA VAL A 170 10.04 -0.62 8.85
C VAL A 170 9.39 0.67 9.32
N THR A 171 9.67 1.07 10.57
CA THR A 171 8.95 2.15 11.26
C THR A 171 9.86 3.20 11.91
N ASN A 172 9.26 4.26 12.45
CA ASN A 172 9.91 5.28 13.27
C ASN A 172 11.12 6.00 12.61
N GLY A 173 11.15 6.06 11.28
CA GLY A 173 12.21 6.71 10.51
C GLY A 173 13.38 5.80 10.12
N ALA A 174 13.27 4.49 10.39
CA ALA A 174 14.22 3.47 9.94
C ALA A 174 14.28 3.36 8.40
N LYS A 175 15.37 2.80 7.88
CA LYS A 175 15.62 2.73 6.42
C LYS A 175 16.15 1.37 6.00
N LEU A 176 15.40 0.67 5.17
CA LEU A 176 15.82 -0.55 4.48
C LEU A 176 16.23 -0.23 3.04
N PHE A 177 17.40 -0.74 2.65
CA PHE A 177 17.88 -0.80 1.28
C PHE A 177 18.17 -2.26 0.92
N TRP A 178 17.63 -2.74 -0.18
CA TRP A 178 17.79 -4.12 -0.63
C TRP A 178 18.33 -4.15 -2.07
N GLU A 179 19.50 -4.74 -2.27
CA GLU A 179 20.22 -4.65 -3.55
C GLU A 179 20.02 -5.85 -4.48
N THR A 180 19.67 -7.04 -3.99
CA THR A 180 19.36 -8.18 -4.87
C THR A 180 17.95 -8.08 -5.44
N ASN A 181 17.63 -8.89 -6.45
CA ASN A 181 16.23 -9.23 -6.68
C ASN A 181 15.71 -10.04 -5.49
N VAL A 182 14.42 -9.89 -5.18
CA VAL A 182 13.81 -10.59 -4.05
C VAL A 182 12.37 -10.99 -4.36
N ILE A 183 12.00 -12.20 -3.96
CA ILE A 183 10.65 -12.76 -4.06
C ILE A 183 10.15 -12.91 -2.62
N PHE A 184 8.98 -12.35 -2.30
CA PHE A 184 8.26 -12.65 -1.07
C PHE A 184 7.19 -13.69 -1.39
N GLU A 185 7.23 -14.81 -0.68
CA GLU A 185 6.29 -15.91 -0.84
C GLU A 185 5.48 -16.04 0.45
N GLY A 186 4.17 -15.86 0.33
CA GLY A 186 3.24 -16.22 1.40
C GLY A 186 3.00 -17.73 1.44
N ASP A 187 2.10 -18.12 2.34
CA ASP A 187 1.59 -19.48 2.45
C ASP A 187 0.09 -19.44 2.13
N GLU A 188 -0.31 -20.10 1.04
CA GLU A 188 -1.71 -20.19 0.59
C GLU A 188 -2.65 -20.76 1.67
N GLU A 189 -2.13 -21.52 2.64
CA GLU A 189 -2.92 -22.07 3.76
C GLU A 189 -2.97 -21.15 5.00
N THR A 190 -2.23 -20.03 5.01
CA THR A 190 -2.11 -19.13 6.17
C THR A 190 -2.54 -17.69 5.86
N ASP A 191 -3.78 -17.37 6.24
CA ASP A 191 -4.28 -15.99 6.24
C ASP A 191 -3.60 -15.11 7.33
N LEU A 192 -3.19 -13.89 6.96
CA LEU A 192 -2.43 -13.00 7.84
C LEU A 192 -3.31 -11.91 8.49
N MET A 193 -3.18 -11.68 9.80
CA MET A 193 -3.94 -10.66 10.56
C MET A 193 -3.18 -9.33 10.75
N VAL A 194 -2.41 -8.90 9.76
CA VAL A 194 -1.51 -7.73 9.78
C VAL A 194 -1.88 -6.70 8.72
N ASP A 195 -1.22 -5.53 8.72
CA ASP A 195 -1.24 -4.60 7.58
C ASP A 195 0.08 -4.75 6.80
N GLY A 196 0.03 -4.83 5.47
CA GLY A 196 1.22 -5.04 4.63
C GLY A 196 1.82 -6.43 4.83
N GLY A 197 1.24 -7.47 4.21
CA GLY A 197 1.58 -8.87 4.45
C GLY A 197 3.05 -9.22 4.22
N ALA A 198 3.68 -8.66 3.19
CA ALA A 198 5.13 -8.76 2.96
C ALA A 198 5.89 -7.51 3.44
N VAL A 199 5.36 -6.30 3.22
CA VAL A 199 6.07 -5.06 3.60
C VAL A 199 5.13 -4.02 4.22
N TYR A 200 5.52 -3.54 5.40
CA TYR A 200 4.89 -2.43 6.11
C TYR A 200 5.90 -1.29 6.30
N VAL A 201 5.54 -0.08 5.84
CA VAL A 201 6.40 1.11 5.95
C VAL A 201 5.68 2.21 6.75
N GLY A 202 6.08 2.40 8.01
CA GLY A 202 5.54 3.45 8.88
C GLY A 202 5.95 4.87 8.45
N GLU A 203 5.21 5.87 8.93
CA GLU A 203 5.46 7.28 8.61
C GLU A 203 6.94 7.69 8.84
N GLY A 204 7.49 8.45 7.91
CA GLY A 204 8.88 8.93 7.93
C GLY A 204 9.95 7.88 7.60
N SER A 205 9.58 6.60 7.51
CA SER A 205 10.49 5.48 7.24
C SER A 205 10.71 5.29 5.74
N THR A 206 11.66 4.42 5.35
CA THR A 206 11.95 4.14 3.94
C THR A 206 12.22 2.67 3.68
N VAL A 207 11.61 2.12 2.65
CA VAL A 207 11.99 0.85 2.02
C VAL A 207 12.33 1.11 0.56
N ARG A 208 13.50 0.63 0.11
CA ARG A 208 13.92 0.73 -1.30
C ARG A 208 14.55 -0.57 -1.77
N PHE A 209 13.91 -1.20 -2.75
CA PHE A 209 14.48 -2.25 -3.58
C PHE A 209 15.23 -1.61 -4.75
N LEU A 210 16.51 -1.95 -4.95
CA LEU A 210 17.36 -1.39 -6.00
C LEU A 210 17.27 -2.17 -7.33
N ASN A 211 16.77 -3.40 -7.30
CA ASN A 211 16.43 -4.21 -8.47
C ASN A 211 14.97 -4.69 -8.37
N ASP A 212 14.64 -5.85 -8.94
CA ASP A 212 13.26 -6.32 -9.10
C ASP A 212 12.70 -6.89 -7.79
N VAL A 213 11.40 -6.68 -7.56
CA VAL A 213 10.67 -7.29 -6.43
C VAL A 213 9.44 -8.04 -6.94
N GLN A 214 9.24 -9.23 -6.40
CA GLN A 214 8.03 -10.02 -6.63
C GLN A 214 7.39 -10.33 -5.27
N MET A 215 6.07 -10.30 -5.21
CA MET A 215 5.28 -10.67 -4.04
C MET A 215 4.15 -11.55 -4.54
N GLN A 216 4.12 -12.80 -4.08
CA GLN A 216 3.16 -13.81 -4.53
C GLN A 216 2.47 -14.49 -3.35
N ASP A 217 1.18 -14.76 -3.52
CA ASP A 217 0.37 -15.65 -2.68
C ASP A 217 0.31 -15.21 -1.20
N ILE A 218 0.15 -13.89 -0.99
CA ILE A 218 0.10 -13.24 0.33
C ILE A 218 -1.34 -12.78 0.62
N ALA A 219 -2.06 -13.57 1.40
CA ALA A 219 -3.43 -13.28 1.83
C ALA A 219 -3.48 -12.60 3.20
N ILE A 220 -4.35 -11.58 3.33
CA ILE A 220 -4.71 -10.95 4.61
C ILE A 220 -6.17 -11.24 4.93
N ILE A 221 -6.46 -11.64 6.18
CA ILE A 221 -7.84 -11.81 6.67
C ILE A 221 -8.21 -10.75 7.70
N ASN A 222 -9.39 -10.17 7.50
CA ASN A 222 -10.09 -9.39 8.50
C ASN A 222 -11.12 -10.27 9.21
N GLU A 223 -10.68 -11.01 10.23
CA GLU A 223 -11.56 -11.70 11.17
C GLU A 223 -11.68 -10.94 12.50
N ARG A 224 -12.74 -11.23 13.25
CA ARG A 224 -12.92 -10.78 14.62
C ARG A 224 -12.02 -11.58 15.57
N ASP A 225 -11.18 -10.89 16.34
CA ASP A 225 -10.50 -11.47 17.50
C ASP A 225 -11.54 -12.06 18.49
N GLU A 226 -11.40 -13.33 18.84
CA GLU A 226 -12.38 -14.11 19.62
C GLU A 226 -12.75 -13.45 20.97
N ASP A 227 -11.82 -12.66 21.54
CA ASP A 227 -11.98 -11.97 22.83
C ASP A 227 -12.58 -10.54 22.71
N SER A 228 -12.79 -9.99 21.50
CA SER A 228 -13.36 -8.63 21.34
C SER A 228 -14.87 -8.66 21.10
N ASP A 229 -15.64 -7.98 21.95
CA ASP A 229 -17.10 -7.84 21.80
C ASP A 229 -17.55 -6.73 20.84
N PHE A 230 -16.69 -5.76 20.50
CA PHE A 230 -17.09 -4.52 19.78
C PHE A 230 -16.00 -3.87 18.91
N SER A 231 -15.31 -4.64 18.07
CA SER A 231 -14.46 -4.06 17.02
C SER A 231 -14.39 -4.95 15.78
N SER A 232 -14.97 -4.48 14.67
CA SER A 232 -14.48 -4.90 13.35
C SER A 232 -13.06 -4.38 13.20
N PHE A 233 -12.15 -5.25 12.77
CA PHE A 233 -10.80 -4.87 12.40
C PHE A 233 -10.72 -4.80 10.88
N VAL A 234 -10.12 -3.74 10.37
CA VAL A 234 -9.98 -3.53 8.92
C VAL A 234 -8.50 -3.29 8.63
N ARG A 235 -7.79 -4.38 8.30
CA ARG A 235 -6.42 -4.37 7.79
C ARG A 235 -6.39 -4.06 6.31
N SER A 236 -5.36 -3.36 5.85
CA SER A 236 -5.22 -2.87 4.48
C SER A 236 -3.85 -3.23 3.90
N GLY A 237 -3.73 -3.26 2.57
CA GLY A 237 -2.45 -3.55 1.91
C GLY A 237 -2.06 -5.02 1.99
N GLY A 238 -2.68 -5.89 1.18
CA GLY A 238 -2.44 -7.35 1.13
C GLY A 238 -0.94 -7.66 1.05
N CYS A 239 -0.27 -7.21 0.01
CA CYS A 239 1.19 -7.35 -0.10
C CYS A 239 1.94 -6.17 0.57
N VAL A 240 1.54 -4.92 0.32
CA VAL A 240 2.27 -3.73 0.80
C VAL A 240 1.35 -2.70 1.47
N TRP A 241 1.76 -2.20 2.62
CA TRP A 241 1.19 -1.02 3.28
C TRP A 241 2.26 0.05 3.49
N THR A 242 1.98 1.32 3.16
CA THR A 242 2.95 2.41 3.38
C THR A 242 2.33 3.76 3.73
N ALA A 243 2.74 4.30 4.89
CA ALA A 243 2.69 5.72 5.24
C ALA A 243 4.08 6.40 5.16
N GLY A 244 5.14 5.63 4.89
CA GLY A 244 6.49 6.14 4.61
C GLY A 244 6.81 6.23 3.12
N TYR A 245 8.08 6.05 2.77
CA TYR A 245 8.55 6.02 1.39
C TYR A 245 8.85 4.58 0.93
N PHE A 246 8.09 4.09 -0.04
CA PHE A 246 8.30 2.79 -0.68
C PHE A 246 8.78 2.99 -2.12
N ARG A 247 9.85 2.30 -2.52
CA ARG A 247 10.43 2.44 -3.86
C ARG A 247 10.94 1.12 -4.41
N VAL A 248 10.67 0.90 -5.69
CA VAL A 248 11.29 -0.15 -6.50
C VAL A 248 12.01 0.51 -7.67
N ASP A 249 13.30 0.20 -7.83
CA ASP A 249 14.10 0.68 -8.95
C ASP A 249 14.01 -0.21 -10.20
N GLY A 250 13.91 -1.53 -10.01
CA GLY A 250 13.55 -2.48 -11.05
C GLY A 250 12.04 -2.55 -11.31
N GLU A 251 11.59 -3.69 -11.83
CA GLU A 251 10.18 -4.04 -11.98
C GLU A 251 9.58 -4.52 -10.65
N ALA A 252 8.29 -4.26 -10.44
CA ALA A 252 7.54 -4.74 -9.28
C ALA A 252 6.38 -5.63 -9.75
N THR A 253 6.29 -6.84 -9.23
CA THR A 253 5.20 -7.78 -9.54
C THR A 253 4.47 -8.17 -8.27
N PHE A 254 3.14 -8.13 -8.34
CA PHE A 254 2.22 -8.48 -7.27
C PHE A 254 1.21 -9.50 -7.82
N THR A 255 1.13 -10.67 -7.22
CA THR A 255 0.25 -11.78 -7.64
C THR A 255 -0.37 -12.40 -6.39
N GLY A 256 -1.65 -12.77 -6.39
CA GLY A 256 -2.27 -13.42 -5.21
C GLY A 256 -2.24 -12.55 -3.95
N CYS A 257 -2.30 -11.22 -4.08
CA CYS A 257 -2.24 -10.28 -2.96
C CYS A 257 -3.64 -10.03 -2.35
N ASP A 258 -4.26 -11.08 -1.83
CA ASP A 258 -5.68 -11.08 -1.51
C ASP A 258 -6.00 -10.45 -0.14
N ILE A 259 -7.22 -9.90 -0.03
CA ILE A 259 -7.79 -9.45 1.24
C ILE A 259 -9.19 -10.03 1.41
N SER A 260 -9.39 -10.86 2.42
CA SER A 260 -10.66 -11.49 2.76
C SER A 260 -11.34 -10.81 3.96
N GLY A 261 -12.67 -10.70 3.91
CA GLY A 261 -13.51 -10.35 5.07
C GLY A 261 -14.08 -11.60 5.72
N ALA A 262 -14.14 -11.65 7.06
CA ALA A 262 -14.64 -12.80 7.79
C ALA A 262 -15.63 -12.42 8.91
N GLY A 263 -16.78 -13.12 8.93
CA GLY A 263 -17.84 -12.94 9.91
C GLY A 263 -18.59 -11.60 9.74
N GLU A 264 -18.33 -10.66 10.65
CA GLU A 264 -18.88 -9.29 10.62
C GLU A 264 -17.82 -8.22 10.28
N SER A 265 -16.57 -8.65 10.01
CA SER A 265 -15.46 -7.77 9.66
C SER A 265 -15.31 -7.70 8.13
N PRO A 266 -15.49 -6.51 7.50
CA PRO A 266 -15.33 -6.36 6.06
C PRO A 266 -13.85 -6.40 5.65
N PRO A 267 -13.54 -6.57 4.35
CA PRO A 267 -12.19 -6.57 3.83
C PRO A 267 -11.70 -5.13 3.85
N GLY A 268 -10.39 -4.94 3.95
CA GLY A 268 -9.82 -3.62 3.83
C GLY A 268 -9.51 -3.25 2.38
N PRO A 269 -9.18 -1.97 2.16
CA PRO A 269 -8.74 -1.48 0.87
C PRO A 269 -7.28 -1.86 0.54
N GLY A 270 -6.94 -1.78 -0.74
CA GLY A 270 -5.56 -1.91 -1.23
C GLY A 270 -5.10 -3.36 -1.28
N GLY A 271 -5.65 -4.17 -2.20
CA GLY A 271 -5.31 -5.60 -2.32
C GLY A 271 -3.81 -5.81 -2.47
N ALA A 272 -3.19 -5.38 -3.57
CA ALA A 272 -1.72 -5.41 -3.66
C ALA A 272 -1.06 -4.30 -2.83
N VAL A 273 -1.50 -3.05 -2.96
CA VAL A 273 -0.82 -1.89 -2.33
C VAL A 273 -1.79 -0.90 -1.69
N TYR A 274 -1.58 -0.61 -0.41
CA TYR A 274 -2.19 0.52 0.31
C TYR A 274 -1.18 1.64 0.56
N VAL A 275 -1.55 2.87 0.20
CA VAL A 275 -0.74 4.09 0.43
C VAL A 275 -1.53 5.06 1.30
N GLY A 276 -1.11 5.24 2.54
CA GLY A 276 -1.69 6.22 3.47
C GLY A 276 -1.42 7.67 3.07
N GLU A 277 -2.09 8.63 3.72
CA GLU A 277 -2.05 10.07 3.38
C GLU A 277 -0.63 10.67 3.33
N THR A 278 0.25 10.23 4.24
CA THR A 278 1.66 10.66 4.31
C THR A 278 2.59 9.81 3.42
N GLY A 279 2.08 8.71 2.86
CA GLY A 279 2.83 7.73 2.09
C GLY A 279 3.21 8.21 0.68
N SER A 280 4.37 7.76 0.21
CA SER A 280 4.74 7.92 -1.20
C SER A 280 5.36 6.67 -1.79
N VAL A 281 4.86 6.28 -2.96
CA VAL A 281 5.31 5.15 -3.76
C VAL A 281 5.98 5.64 -5.04
N LEU A 282 7.10 5.00 -5.41
CA LEU A 282 7.76 5.16 -6.71
C LEU A 282 8.16 3.81 -7.32
N PHE A 283 7.55 3.49 -8.46
CA PHE A 283 7.94 2.38 -9.33
C PHE A 283 8.73 2.93 -10.53
N ASN A 284 10.00 2.55 -10.68
CA ASN A 284 10.83 3.02 -11.78
C ASN A 284 10.83 2.10 -13.01
N GLY A 285 11.00 0.78 -12.84
CA GLY A 285 10.99 -0.18 -13.95
C GLY A 285 9.60 -0.51 -14.49
N GLY A 286 8.57 -0.44 -13.64
CA GLY A 286 7.18 -0.73 -13.98
C GLY A 286 6.41 -1.26 -12.76
N VAL A 287 5.15 -1.61 -12.95
CA VAL A 287 4.41 -2.42 -11.96
C VAL A 287 3.37 -3.30 -12.63
N THR A 288 3.40 -4.60 -12.33
CA THR A 288 2.43 -5.61 -12.72
C THR A 288 1.65 -6.03 -11.48
N ILE A 289 0.32 -5.98 -11.54
CA ILE A 289 -0.57 -6.52 -10.52
C ILE A 289 -1.53 -7.48 -11.21
N THR A 290 -1.57 -8.72 -10.75
CA THR A 290 -2.41 -9.78 -11.33
C THR A 290 -3.05 -10.65 -10.28
N ASP A 291 -4.17 -11.29 -10.62
CA ASP A 291 -4.82 -12.32 -9.78
C ASP A 291 -4.95 -11.86 -8.33
N THR A 292 -5.70 -10.77 -8.12
CA THR A 292 -5.75 -10.05 -6.82
C THR A 292 -7.19 -9.73 -6.46
N HIS A 293 -7.67 -10.29 -5.36
CA HIS A 293 -9.08 -10.32 -5.01
C HIS A 293 -9.33 -9.75 -3.62
N ILE A 294 -10.16 -8.71 -3.55
CA ILE A 294 -10.78 -8.27 -2.32
C ILE A 294 -12.16 -8.95 -2.21
N THR A 295 -12.32 -9.84 -1.23
CA THR A 295 -13.41 -10.83 -1.20
C THR A 295 -14.22 -10.80 0.09
N ASP A 296 -15.43 -10.23 0.03
CA ASP A 296 -16.63 -10.61 0.81
C ASP A 296 -17.91 -9.94 0.20
N ASP A 297 -19.03 -9.96 0.94
CA ASP A 297 -20.34 -9.34 0.60
C ASP A 297 -20.43 -7.81 0.85
N PHE A 298 -19.40 -7.18 1.43
CA PHE A 298 -19.38 -5.74 1.78
C PHE A 298 -18.34 -4.94 0.98
N GLY A 299 -17.28 -5.60 0.54
CA GLY A 299 -16.36 -5.17 -0.51
C GLY A 299 -15.39 -4.04 -0.16
N GLY A 300 -14.09 -4.31 -0.23
CA GLY A 300 -13.05 -3.26 -0.14
C GLY A 300 -12.66 -2.66 -1.50
N SER A 301 -12.14 -1.44 -1.49
CA SER A 301 -11.80 -0.68 -2.70
C SER A 301 -10.30 -0.72 -3.03
N GLY A 302 -9.93 -0.53 -4.30
CA GLY A 302 -8.53 -0.51 -4.73
C GLY A 302 -7.88 -1.89 -4.67
N GLY A 303 -8.42 -2.87 -5.42
CA GLY A 303 -7.85 -4.22 -5.52
C GLY A 303 -6.37 -4.19 -5.92
N GLY A 304 -6.02 -3.42 -6.94
CA GLY A 304 -4.62 -3.16 -7.26
C GLY A 304 -3.97 -2.19 -6.27
N ILE A 305 -4.29 -0.89 -6.39
CA ILE A 305 -3.70 0.17 -5.56
C ILE A 305 -4.80 1.04 -4.95
N TYR A 306 -4.79 1.16 -3.63
CA TYR A 306 -5.56 2.17 -2.89
C TYR A 306 -4.63 3.30 -2.44
N ASN A 307 -4.82 4.51 -2.97
CA ASN A 307 -3.94 5.64 -2.76
C ASN A 307 -4.64 6.82 -2.06
N LEU A 308 -4.21 7.15 -0.85
CA LEU A 308 -4.51 8.42 -0.16
C LEU A 308 -3.31 9.40 -0.21
N GLY A 309 -2.11 8.90 -0.48
CA GLY A 309 -0.88 9.68 -0.57
C GLY A 309 -0.46 9.93 -2.03
N LYS A 310 0.77 9.53 -2.36
CA LYS A 310 1.39 9.87 -3.65
C LYS A 310 2.05 8.68 -4.36
N VAL A 311 1.45 8.24 -5.47
CA VAL A 311 1.99 7.18 -6.35
C VAL A 311 2.60 7.77 -7.62
N ASN A 312 3.77 7.26 -8.03
CA ASN A 312 4.43 7.58 -9.28
C ASN A 312 4.94 6.31 -9.97
N ILE A 313 4.55 6.12 -11.23
CA ILE A 313 5.00 5.02 -12.09
C ILE A 313 5.76 5.62 -13.28
N LYS A 314 6.92 5.06 -13.63
CA LYS A 314 7.73 5.50 -14.78
C LYS A 314 7.90 4.48 -15.90
N GLY A 315 7.89 3.20 -15.57
CA GLY A 315 7.93 2.13 -16.55
C GLY A 315 6.54 1.70 -17.00
N ASP A 316 6.48 0.63 -17.77
CA ASP A 316 5.21 0.07 -18.24
C ASP A 316 4.51 -0.71 -17.12
N SER A 317 3.18 -0.73 -17.18
CA SER A 317 2.34 -1.33 -16.13
C SER A 317 1.20 -2.16 -16.67
N ARG A 318 0.80 -3.16 -15.87
CA ARG A 318 -0.28 -4.09 -16.15
C ARG A 318 -1.12 -4.32 -14.89
N PHE A 319 -2.43 -4.25 -15.04
CA PHE A 319 -3.42 -4.53 -14.01
C PHE A 319 -4.43 -5.49 -14.64
N GLU A 320 -4.44 -6.76 -14.23
CA GLU A 320 -5.23 -7.80 -14.91
C GLU A 320 -5.76 -8.88 -13.97
N ASP A 321 -7.01 -9.31 -14.15
CA ASP A 321 -7.66 -10.29 -13.27
C ASP A 321 -7.67 -9.80 -11.80
N ILE A 322 -8.31 -8.65 -11.59
CA ILE A 322 -8.42 -8.00 -10.28
C ILE A 322 -9.91 -7.85 -9.96
N SER A 323 -10.28 -8.15 -8.71
CA SER A 323 -11.65 -8.06 -8.20
C SER A 323 -11.73 -7.19 -6.95
N ALA A 324 -12.61 -6.19 -6.94
CA ALA A 324 -12.86 -5.33 -5.78
C ALA A 324 -14.22 -4.63 -5.86
N SER A 325 -14.59 -3.83 -4.85
CA SER A 325 -15.86 -3.10 -4.84
C SER A 325 -15.83 -1.76 -5.57
N SER A 326 -14.70 -1.05 -5.61
CA SER A 326 -14.59 0.26 -6.30
C SER A 326 -13.14 0.57 -6.64
N GLY A 327 -12.90 1.24 -7.78
CA GLY A 327 -11.54 1.53 -8.24
C GLY A 327 -10.70 0.26 -8.35
N VAL A 328 -11.19 -0.75 -9.06
CA VAL A 328 -10.71 -2.14 -8.92
C VAL A 328 -9.21 -2.27 -9.17
N ALA A 329 -8.70 -1.74 -10.28
CA ALA A 329 -7.25 -1.59 -10.44
C ALA A 329 -6.68 -0.44 -9.60
N ILE A 330 -7.31 0.73 -9.60
CA ILE A 330 -6.85 1.93 -8.87
C ILE A 330 -8.00 2.68 -8.20
N TYR A 331 -7.90 2.86 -6.88
CA TYR A 331 -8.66 3.85 -6.13
C TYR A 331 -7.75 5.02 -5.73
N ASN A 332 -8.05 6.23 -6.21
CA ASN A 332 -7.31 7.45 -5.86
C ASN A 332 -8.19 8.37 -4.99
N GLY A 333 -7.86 8.46 -3.71
CA GLY A 333 -8.61 9.21 -2.71
C GLY A 333 -8.51 10.73 -2.81
N GLU A 334 -9.22 11.40 -1.91
CA GLU A 334 -9.30 12.86 -1.88
C GLU A 334 -7.95 13.48 -1.50
N GLY A 335 -7.50 14.49 -2.25
CA GLY A 335 -6.16 15.09 -2.08
C GLY A 335 -4.98 14.23 -2.55
N ALA A 336 -5.22 12.94 -2.84
CA ALA A 336 -4.19 12.00 -3.29
C ALA A 336 -3.69 12.33 -4.70
N THR A 337 -2.45 11.93 -5.01
CA THR A 337 -1.79 12.25 -6.29
C THR A 337 -1.24 10.99 -6.96
N PHE A 338 -1.84 10.56 -8.07
CA PHE A 338 -1.41 9.41 -8.87
C PHE A 338 -0.86 9.86 -10.24
N ASN A 339 0.34 9.42 -10.62
CA ASN A 339 0.96 9.79 -11.90
C ASN A 339 1.63 8.61 -12.60
N PHE A 340 1.17 8.26 -13.80
CA PHE A 340 2.00 7.62 -14.81
C PHE A 340 2.81 8.71 -15.53
N ARG A 341 4.14 8.58 -15.52
CA ARG A 341 5.08 9.57 -16.07
C ARG A 341 5.21 9.43 -17.59
N SER A 342 5.80 10.44 -18.24
CA SER A 342 5.96 10.42 -19.70
C SER A 342 6.88 9.26 -20.10
N GLY A 343 6.39 8.41 -20.99
CA GLY A 343 7.04 7.15 -21.38
C GLY A 343 6.42 5.90 -20.75
N ALA A 344 5.76 6.01 -19.60
CA ALA A 344 5.02 4.90 -18.98
C ALA A 344 3.74 4.60 -19.77
N ARG A 345 3.52 3.33 -20.10
CA ARG A 345 2.26 2.82 -20.66
C ARG A 345 1.51 2.01 -19.60
N ALA A 346 0.19 1.96 -19.69
CA ALA A 346 -0.63 1.16 -18.78
C ALA A 346 -1.58 0.26 -19.54
N PHE A 347 -1.73 -0.98 -19.08
CA PHE A 347 -2.69 -1.94 -19.59
C PHE A 347 -3.62 -2.41 -18.46
N PHE A 348 -4.92 -2.35 -18.70
CA PHE A 348 -5.98 -2.71 -17.77
C PHE A 348 -6.87 -3.75 -18.45
N LYS A 349 -7.04 -4.92 -17.84
CA LYS A 349 -7.78 -6.03 -18.44
C LYS A 349 -8.52 -6.87 -17.39
N ASP A 350 -9.66 -7.46 -17.76
CA ASP A 350 -10.43 -8.40 -16.92
C ASP A 350 -10.62 -7.86 -15.49
N LEU A 351 -11.23 -6.69 -15.36
CA LEU A 351 -11.39 -5.99 -14.07
C LEU A 351 -12.85 -6.11 -13.58
N ASN A 352 -13.04 -6.89 -12.51
CA ASN A 352 -14.36 -7.23 -11.96
C ASN A 352 -14.76 -6.30 -10.81
N ASN A 353 -15.86 -5.59 -10.99
CA ASN A 353 -16.40 -4.57 -10.10
C ASN A 353 -17.71 -5.08 -9.50
N ARG A 354 -17.62 -5.74 -8.33
CA ARG A 354 -18.73 -6.51 -7.78
C ARG A 354 -19.96 -5.67 -7.43
N ASP A 355 -19.77 -4.42 -6.98
CA ASP A 355 -20.82 -3.66 -6.25
C ASP A 355 -20.86 -2.13 -6.49
N SER A 356 -19.93 -1.49 -7.23
CA SER A 356 -19.91 -0.02 -7.30
C SER A 356 -19.30 0.59 -8.58
N GLU A 357 -18.40 1.56 -8.44
CA GLU A 357 -18.01 2.52 -9.46
C GLU A 357 -16.50 2.43 -9.82
N GLY A 358 -16.21 2.35 -11.12
CA GLY A 358 -14.86 2.46 -11.68
C GLY A 358 -14.05 1.17 -11.61
N SER A 359 -14.11 0.32 -12.64
CA SER A 359 -13.29 -0.89 -12.71
C SER A 359 -11.79 -0.56 -12.83
N ALA A 360 -11.37 0.26 -13.79
CA ALA A 360 -9.96 0.63 -13.92
C ALA A 360 -9.56 1.74 -12.94
N LEU A 361 -10.41 2.76 -12.77
CA LEU A 361 -10.10 3.91 -11.93
C LEU A 361 -11.34 4.51 -11.26
N PHE A 362 -11.25 4.71 -9.94
CA PHE A 362 -12.11 5.62 -9.21
C PHE A 362 -11.27 6.78 -8.66
N ASN A 363 -11.56 8.02 -9.07
CA ASN A 363 -10.74 9.20 -8.75
C ASN A 363 -11.51 10.30 -7.98
N ARG A 364 -10.97 10.64 -6.80
CA ARG A 364 -11.35 11.77 -5.93
C ARG A 364 -10.24 12.83 -5.79
N GLY A 365 -9.08 12.62 -6.41
CA GLY A 365 -7.88 13.44 -6.25
C GLY A 365 -7.31 13.87 -7.60
N PHE A 366 -5.98 14.06 -7.66
CA PHE A 366 -5.27 14.28 -8.91
C PHE A 366 -4.82 12.94 -9.51
N PHE A 367 -5.26 12.65 -10.72
CA PHE A 367 -4.85 11.48 -11.48
C PHE A 367 -4.36 11.87 -12.88
N LYS A 368 -3.23 11.29 -13.32
CA LYS A 368 -2.68 11.55 -14.67
C LYS A 368 -2.05 10.34 -15.33
N PHE A 369 -2.50 10.05 -16.55
CA PHE A 369 -1.70 9.36 -17.57
C PHE A 369 -0.88 10.38 -18.37
N SER A 370 0.44 10.18 -18.45
CA SER A 370 1.34 10.97 -19.33
C SER A 370 1.88 10.16 -20.52
N GLY A 371 1.41 8.93 -20.67
CA GLY A 371 1.65 8.00 -21.76
C GLY A 371 0.46 7.03 -21.85
N PRO A 372 0.29 6.33 -22.98
CA PRO A 372 -0.99 5.73 -23.38
C PRO A 372 -1.45 4.63 -22.43
N ALA A 373 -2.75 4.68 -22.09
CA ALA A 373 -3.45 3.64 -21.36
C ALA A 373 -4.38 2.85 -22.29
N LEU A 374 -4.35 1.52 -22.21
CA LEU A 374 -5.27 0.63 -22.92
C LEU A 374 -6.14 -0.09 -21.89
N PHE A 375 -7.44 0.10 -21.98
CA PHE A 375 -8.46 -0.58 -21.19
C PHE A 375 -9.18 -1.59 -22.09
N PHE A 376 -9.19 -2.86 -21.71
CA PHE A 376 -9.72 -3.95 -22.52
C PHE A 376 -10.56 -4.89 -21.64
N ASP A 377 -11.85 -5.05 -21.93
CA ASP A 377 -12.74 -5.93 -21.14
C ASP A 377 -12.75 -5.61 -19.63
N ALA A 378 -12.78 -4.30 -19.33
CA ALA A 378 -12.94 -3.77 -17.98
C ALA A 378 -14.42 -3.39 -17.77
N GLU A 379 -15.02 -3.81 -16.65
CA GLU A 379 -16.45 -3.62 -16.42
C GLU A 379 -16.87 -2.13 -16.35
N LEU A 380 -18.11 -1.84 -16.71
CA LEU A 380 -18.63 -0.48 -16.83
C LEU A 380 -19.13 0.09 -15.49
N PRO A 381 -18.88 1.38 -15.18
CA PRO A 381 -18.01 2.32 -15.89
C PRO A 381 -16.52 2.02 -15.66
N VAL A 382 -15.68 2.25 -16.68
CA VAL A 382 -14.24 1.95 -16.62
C VAL A 382 -13.50 2.97 -15.77
N ILE A 383 -13.81 4.26 -15.95
CA ILE A 383 -13.25 5.36 -15.15
C ILE A 383 -14.39 6.18 -14.54
N VAL A 384 -14.26 6.49 -13.26
CA VAL A 384 -15.14 7.41 -12.53
C VAL A 384 -14.34 8.56 -11.95
N ALA A 385 -14.77 9.79 -12.23
CA ALA A 385 -14.18 11.02 -11.72
C ALA A 385 -15.25 11.87 -11.02
N VAL A 386 -15.07 12.11 -9.72
CA VAL A 386 -16.07 12.79 -8.87
C VAL A 386 -15.69 14.24 -8.56
N ASP A 387 -16.58 14.97 -7.90
CA ASP A 387 -16.43 16.40 -7.60
C ASP A 387 -15.09 16.74 -6.93
N ASN A 388 -14.44 17.81 -7.41
CA ASN A 388 -13.12 18.31 -6.99
C ASN A 388 -11.93 17.39 -7.33
N SER A 389 -12.12 16.34 -8.14
CA SER A 389 -11.01 15.58 -8.74
C SER A 389 -10.50 16.25 -10.03
N GLU A 390 -9.25 15.94 -10.39
CA GLU A 390 -8.66 16.25 -11.70
C GLU A 390 -8.19 14.94 -12.34
N THR A 391 -8.66 14.63 -13.55
CA THR A 391 -8.28 13.42 -14.30
C THR A 391 -7.76 13.81 -15.69
N ILE A 392 -6.52 13.43 -16.00
CA ILE A 392 -5.92 13.66 -17.32
C ILE A 392 -5.63 12.31 -17.98
N ILE A 393 -6.29 12.04 -19.11
CA ILE A 393 -5.99 10.92 -20.01
C ILE A 393 -5.00 11.39 -21.07
N SER A 394 -4.02 10.56 -21.45
CA SER A 394 -3.08 10.92 -22.51
C SER A 394 -3.65 10.66 -23.89
N GLU A 395 -3.04 11.30 -24.90
CA GLU A 395 -3.18 10.92 -26.31
C GLU A 395 -2.88 9.42 -26.51
N ASP A 396 -3.44 8.85 -27.59
CA ASP A 396 -3.30 7.46 -28.00
C ASP A 396 -3.76 6.41 -26.96
N SER A 397 -4.52 6.83 -25.94
CA SER A 397 -5.22 5.91 -25.05
C SER A 397 -6.44 5.28 -25.75
N ALA A 398 -6.83 4.08 -25.34
CA ALA A 398 -7.96 3.39 -25.95
C ALA A 398 -8.78 2.58 -24.93
N PHE A 399 -10.10 2.59 -25.13
CA PHE A 399 -11.07 1.80 -24.39
C PHE A 399 -11.70 0.80 -25.34
N TRP A 400 -11.75 -0.47 -24.95
CA TRP A 400 -12.37 -1.55 -25.73
C TRP A 400 -13.18 -2.47 -24.82
N THR A 401 -14.46 -2.65 -25.12
CA THR A 401 -15.31 -3.70 -24.54
C THR A 401 -15.82 -4.66 -25.62
N TRP A 402 -16.13 -5.90 -25.22
CA TRP A 402 -16.89 -6.86 -26.03
C TRP A 402 -18.36 -6.97 -25.62
N ASP A 403 -18.74 -6.38 -24.48
CA ASP A 403 -20.11 -6.43 -24.00
C ASP A 403 -21.02 -5.63 -24.94
N GLU A 404 -22.15 -6.23 -25.34
CA GLU A 404 -23.20 -5.57 -26.12
C GLU A 404 -24.15 -4.76 -25.21
N SER A 405 -23.92 -4.77 -23.89
CA SER A 405 -24.65 -3.97 -22.91
C SER A 405 -24.32 -2.48 -23.03
N PRO A 406 -25.31 -1.61 -23.30
CA PRO A 406 -25.07 -0.17 -23.46
C PRO A 406 -24.70 0.47 -22.11
N GLY A 407 -23.58 1.21 -22.09
CA GLY A 407 -23.14 1.97 -20.93
C GLY A 407 -21.90 2.81 -21.19
N ASP A 408 -21.74 3.87 -20.40
CA ASP A 408 -20.69 4.87 -20.58
C ASP A 408 -19.34 4.36 -20.04
N ALA A 409 -18.30 4.34 -20.89
CA ALA A 409 -16.93 4.02 -20.46
C ALA A 409 -16.41 4.96 -19.35
N LEU A 410 -16.92 6.19 -19.31
CA LEU A 410 -16.52 7.26 -18.40
C LEU A 410 -17.74 7.80 -17.65
N SER A 411 -17.71 7.82 -16.32
CA SER A 411 -18.63 8.60 -15.50
C SER A 411 -17.89 9.82 -14.93
N VAL A 412 -18.35 11.02 -15.25
CA VAL A 412 -17.71 12.28 -14.86
C VAL A 412 -18.76 13.19 -14.25
N ASN A 413 -18.62 13.49 -12.95
CA ASN A 413 -19.53 14.40 -12.27
C ASN A 413 -19.28 15.86 -12.69
N ASP A 414 -20.33 16.70 -12.64
CA ASP A 414 -20.29 18.12 -13.00
C ASP A 414 -19.20 18.93 -12.25
N GLY A 415 -18.74 18.47 -11.08
CA GLY A 415 -17.69 19.11 -10.29
C GLY A 415 -16.26 18.59 -10.54
N ALA A 416 -16.05 17.64 -11.46
CA ALA A 416 -14.73 17.09 -11.80
C ALA A 416 -14.07 17.87 -12.95
N ASP A 417 -12.74 18.02 -12.92
CA ASP A 417 -11.97 18.45 -14.09
C ASP A 417 -11.49 17.20 -14.85
N PHE A 418 -11.88 17.05 -16.12
CA PHE A 418 -11.57 15.88 -16.92
C PHE A 418 -11.02 16.28 -18.29
N THR A 419 -9.75 15.94 -18.54
CA THR A 419 -9.07 16.21 -19.81
C THR A 419 -8.98 14.93 -20.64
N LEU A 420 -9.69 14.94 -21.78
CA LEU A 420 -9.74 13.85 -22.76
C LEU A 420 -9.33 14.37 -24.15
N PRO A 421 -8.18 13.94 -24.72
CA PRO A 421 -7.77 14.33 -26.07
C PRO A 421 -8.61 13.68 -27.19
N ASP A 422 -8.79 14.38 -28.31
CA ASP A 422 -9.51 13.90 -29.51
C ASP A 422 -8.96 12.59 -30.12
N SER A 423 -7.72 12.18 -29.77
CA SER A 423 -7.10 10.93 -30.23
C SER A 423 -7.50 9.69 -29.43
N VAL A 424 -8.20 9.85 -28.29
CA VAL A 424 -8.63 8.71 -27.48
C VAL A 424 -9.71 7.93 -28.20
N THR A 425 -9.50 6.61 -28.33
CA THR A 425 -10.38 5.74 -29.11
C THR A 425 -11.31 4.95 -28.19
N PHE A 426 -12.60 4.90 -28.53
CA PHE A 426 -13.60 4.07 -27.87
C PHE A 426 -14.12 3.02 -28.86
N VAL A 427 -14.14 1.75 -28.46
CA VAL A 427 -14.61 0.62 -29.27
C VAL A 427 -15.58 -0.22 -28.43
N GLY A 428 -16.83 -0.33 -28.88
CA GLY A 428 -17.89 -1.08 -28.18
C GLY A 428 -18.71 -0.26 -27.18
N PHE A 429 -18.47 1.05 -27.06
CA PHE A 429 -19.25 1.97 -26.22
C PHE A 429 -20.14 2.90 -27.08
N ASP A 430 -21.19 3.45 -26.48
CA ASP A 430 -22.15 4.38 -27.10
C ASP A 430 -21.61 5.81 -27.34
#